data_AF-A0A5P1F6U2-F1
#
_entry.id   AF-A0A5P1F6U2-F1
#
_cell.length_a   1.000
_cell.length_b   1.000
_cell.length_c   1.000
_cell.angle_alpha   90.00
_cell.angle_beta   90.00
_cell.angle_gamma   90.00
#
_symmetry.space_group_name_H-M   'P 1'
#
loop_
_entity.id
_entity.type
_entity.pdbx_description
1 polymer ?
#
loop_
_entity_poly.entity_id
_entity_poly.type
_entity_poly.pdbx_seq_one_letter_code
_entity_poly.pdbx_strand_id
1 'polypeptide(L)'
;MGGITILLSNKRSDSGRAKYELVHVVRTNHAANDEAYRCAYQEEDVEGNIVISLSKNLTAIAGAALKENITTIAPLVLPPSELLRWALGCIMKKTYTPDFRKAFKHFCIHAGGRAVIEELSKKLKLMEERVEPSRMTLHRLGNTSSSSPWYELSYVEAKGRMKKGDRVWKIRLGSGLEVGLNATT
;
A
#
# COMPACT_ATOMS: atom_id res chain seq x y z
N MET A 1 9.40 11.04 15.36
CA MET A 1 8.33 11.56 14.47
C MET A 1 8.85 11.62 13.05
N GLY A 2 8.05 11.20 12.07
CA GLY A 2 8.31 11.43 10.64
C GLY A 2 7.40 12.52 10.09
N GLY A 3 7.79 13.14 8.98
CA GLY A 3 7.04 14.26 8.39
C GLY A 3 7.14 14.26 6.87
N ILE A 4 6.06 14.67 6.22
CA ILE A 4 6.02 14.84 4.76
C ILE A 4 5.14 16.04 4.39
N THR A 5 5.57 16.77 3.35
CA THR A 5 4.74 17.70 2.61
C THR A 5 4.62 17.25 1.14
N ILE A 6 3.41 17.30 0.59
CA ILE A 6 3.14 16.99 -0.81
C ILE A 6 2.36 18.16 -1.40
N LEU A 7 2.79 18.64 -2.57
CA LEU A 7 2.03 19.59 -3.36
C LEU A 7 1.27 18.83 -4.45
N LEU A 8 -0.06 18.95 -4.46
CA LEU A 8 -0.92 18.40 -5.49
C LEU A 8 -1.49 19.53 -6.34
N SER A 9 -1.52 19.33 -7.66
CA SER A 9 -2.16 20.24 -8.60
C SER A 9 -3.03 19.43 -9.56
N ASN A 10 -4.20 19.96 -9.89
CA ASN A 10 -5.07 19.45 -10.95
C ASN A 10 -4.94 20.27 -12.24
N LYS A 11 -4.03 21.25 -12.31
CA LYS A 11 -3.84 22.11 -13.47
C LYS A 11 -3.01 21.40 -14.51
N ARG A 12 -3.54 21.30 -15.74
CA ARG A 12 -2.82 20.72 -16.88
C ARG A 12 -1.51 21.45 -17.20
N SER A 13 -1.42 22.75 -16.91
CA SER A 13 -0.19 23.53 -17.06
C SER A 13 0.96 23.06 -16.16
N ASP A 14 0.66 22.39 -15.04
CA ASP A 14 1.65 21.89 -14.10
C ASP A 14 2.10 20.45 -14.41
N SER A 15 1.48 19.76 -15.37
CA SER A 15 1.76 18.33 -15.61
C SER A 15 3.21 18.08 -16.05
N GLY A 16 3.78 18.98 -16.86
CA GLY A 16 5.16 18.85 -17.35
C GLY A 16 6.25 19.00 -16.28
N ARG A 17 5.91 19.60 -15.12
CA ARG A 17 6.81 19.78 -13.97
C ARG A 17 6.50 18.83 -12.81
N ALA A 18 5.40 18.08 -12.90
CA ALA A 18 5.00 17.15 -11.85
C ALA A 18 5.93 15.93 -11.84
N LYS A 19 6.51 15.60 -10.67
CA LYS A 19 7.36 14.42 -10.48
C LYS A 19 6.58 13.11 -10.56
N TYR A 20 5.34 13.14 -10.07
CA TYR A 20 4.41 12.02 -10.07
C TYR A 20 3.01 12.47 -10.47
N GLU A 21 2.27 11.57 -11.09
CA GLU A 21 0.84 11.67 -11.34
C GLU A 21 0.10 10.65 -10.47
N LEU A 22 -0.93 11.13 -9.78
CA LEU A 22 -1.84 10.30 -9.03
C LEU A 22 -2.91 9.75 -9.98
N VAL A 23 -2.94 8.42 -10.18
CA VAL A 23 -3.84 7.81 -11.17
C VAL A 23 -5.03 7.13 -10.52
N HIS A 24 -4.81 6.36 -9.46
CA HIS A 24 -5.90 5.66 -8.76
C HIS A 24 -5.74 5.75 -7.25
N VAL A 25 -6.86 5.94 -6.57
CA VAL A 25 -6.96 5.85 -5.10
C VAL A 25 -8.08 4.87 -4.81
N VAL A 26 -7.78 3.82 -4.03
CA VAL A 26 -8.77 2.82 -3.62
C VAL A 26 -8.72 2.71 -2.11
N ARG A 27 -9.86 2.98 -1.46
CA ARG A 27 -9.98 2.88 -0.01
C ARG A 27 -11.02 1.82 0.33
N THR A 28 -10.59 0.82 1.10
CA THR A 28 -11.47 -0.13 1.76
C THR A 28 -11.64 0.29 3.21
N ASN A 29 -12.87 0.33 3.71
CA ASN A 29 -13.18 0.74 5.08
C ASN A 29 -14.09 -0.29 5.75
N HIS A 30 -13.64 -0.84 6.87
CA HIS A 30 -14.39 -1.80 7.69
C HIS A 30 -14.86 -1.20 9.02
N ALA A 31 -14.92 0.13 9.17
CA ALA A 31 -15.31 0.78 10.42
C ALA A 31 -16.72 0.42 10.92
N ALA A 32 -17.59 -0.11 10.07
CA ALA A 32 -18.90 -0.61 10.48
C ALA A 32 -18.85 -1.94 11.25
N ASN A 33 -17.71 -2.65 11.22
CA ASN A 33 -17.47 -3.84 12.02
C ASN A 33 -16.72 -3.43 13.30
N ASP A 34 -17.33 -3.67 14.46
CA ASP A 34 -16.77 -3.29 15.77
C ASP A 34 -15.37 -3.86 16.03
N GLU A 35 -15.10 -5.08 15.57
CA GLU A 35 -13.80 -5.73 15.71
C GLU A 35 -12.74 -5.02 14.86
N ALA A 36 -13.09 -4.65 13.63
CA ALA A 36 -12.23 -3.87 12.75
C ALA A 36 -12.08 -2.42 13.20
N TYR A 37 -13.10 -1.83 13.80
CA TYR A 37 -13.05 -0.49 14.37
C TYR A 37 -12.12 -0.42 15.59
N ARG A 38 -12.23 -1.40 16.49
CA ARG A 38 -11.39 -1.50 17.70
C ARG A 38 -10.03 -2.16 17.45
N CYS A 39 -9.70 -2.54 16.21
CA CYS A 39 -8.46 -3.28 15.95
C CYS A 39 -7.19 -2.46 16.17
N ALA A 40 -7.30 -1.13 16.00
CA ALA A 40 -6.27 -0.16 16.30
C ALA A 40 -6.96 1.11 16.79
N TYR A 41 -7.03 1.29 18.12
CA TYR A 41 -7.78 2.38 18.75
C TYR A 41 -6.89 3.20 19.67
N GLN A 42 -7.12 4.50 19.72
CA GLN A 42 -6.45 5.37 20.68
C GLN A 42 -7.32 5.48 21.93
N GLU A 43 -6.80 5.04 23.07
CA GLU A 43 -7.51 5.01 24.35
C GLU A 43 -6.64 5.62 25.46
N GLU A 44 -7.26 5.96 26.58
CA GLU A 44 -6.57 6.45 27.77
C GLU A 44 -6.28 5.26 28.68
N ASP A 45 -5.03 5.12 29.12
CA ASP A 45 -4.65 4.09 30.07
C ASP A 45 -5.10 4.45 31.51
N VAL A 46 -4.86 3.53 32.44
CA VAL A 46 -5.22 3.70 33.86
C VAL A 46 -4.47 4.85 34.55
N GLU A 47 -3.40 5.35 33.94
CA GLU A 47 -2.58 6.47 34.44
C GLU A 47 -2.94 7.80 33.78
N GLY A 48 -3.94 7.81 32.89
CA GLY A 48 -4.39 9.00 32.17
C GLY A 48 -3.57 9.31 30.90
N ASN A 49 -2.70 8.40 30.46
CA ASN A 49 -1.90 8.59 29.27
C ASN A 49 -2.64 8.09 28.02
N ILE A 50 -2.52 8.85 26.94
CA ILE A 50 -3.03 8.43 25.64
C ILE A 50 -2.14 7.32 25.07
N VAL A 51 -2.72 6.14 24.90
CA VAL A 51 -2.07 4.93 24.36
C VAL A 51 -2.78 4.46 23.09
N ILE A 52 -2.05 3.66 22.29
CA ILE A 52 -2.63 2.98 21.11
C ILE A 52 -2.81 1.51 21.47
N SER A 53 -4.07 1.09 21.52
CA SER A 53 -4.48 -0.29 21.66
C SER A 53 -4.45 -1.00 20.31
N LEU A 54 -3.76 -2.13 20.23
CA LEU A 54 -3.71 -2.97 19.02
C LEU A 54 -4.29 -4.35 19.34
N SER A 55 -5.37 -4.71 18.65
CA SER A 55 -5.99 -6.02 18.76
C SER A 55 -5.09 -7.10 18.15
N LYS A 56 -5.12 -8.30 18.75
CA LYS A 56 -4.46 -9.49 18.21
C LYS A 56 -4.99 -9.89 16.83
N ASN A 57 -6.22 -9.50 16.50
CA ASN A 57 -6.88 -9.83 15.23
C ASN A 57 -6.55 -8.82 14.11
N LEU A 58 -5.70 -7.81 14.38
CA LEU A 58 -5.30 -6.79 13.41
C LEU A 58 -4.80 -7.39 12.09
N THR A 59 -3.99 -8.44 12.14
CA THR A 59 -3.42 -9.08 10.93
C THR A 59 -4.50 -9.76 10.09
N ALA A 60 -5.45 -10.44 10.73
CA ALA A 60 -6.57 -11.09 10.05
C ALA A 60 -7.50 -10.07 9.38
N ILE A 61 -7.86 -9.01 10.11
CA ILE A 61 -8.71 -7.92 9.63
C ILE A 61 -8.02 -7.17 8.48
N ALA A 62 -6.74 -6.83 8.64
CA ALA A 62 -5.94 -6.20 7.59
C ALA A 62 -5.84 -7.10 6.34
N GLY A 63 -5.67 -8.41 6.53
CA GLY A 63 -5.63 -9.38 5.44
C GLY A 63 -6.94 -9.48 4.66
N ALA A 64 -8.08 -9.41 5.35
CA ALA A 64 -9.41 -9.37 4.72
C ALA A 64 -9.63 -8.07 3.95
N ALA A 65 -9.34 -6.93 4.57
CA ALA A 65 -9.47 -5.61 3.96
C ALA A 65 -8.60 -5.46 2.70
N LEU A 66 -7.36 -5.94 2.77
CA LEU A 66 -6.46 -6.00 1.63
C LEU A 66 -7.01 -6.90 0.52
N LYS A 67 -7.56 -8.07 0.85
CA LYS A 67 -8.12 -8.98 -0.17
C LYS A 67 -9.24 -8.29 -0.94
N GLU A 68 -10.13 -7.59 -0.26
CA GLU A 68 -11.19 -6.79 -0.89
C GLU A 68 -10.60 -5.65 -1.73
N ASN A 69 -9.61 -4.91 -1.19
CA ASN A 69 -8.96 -3.84 -1.93
C ASN A 69 -8.32 -4.34 -3.24
N ILE A 70 -7.58 -5.45 -3.15
CA ILE A 70 -6.95 -6.13 -4.30
C ILE A 70 -8.00 -6.46 -5.37
N THR A 71 -9.17 -6.95 -4.98
CA THR A 71 -10.25 -7.24 -5.95
C THR A 71 -10.83 -5.98 -6.60
N THR A 72 -10.85 -4.84 -5.90
CA THR A 72 -11.32 -3.56 -6.44
C THR A 72 -10.27 -2.89 -7.33
N ILE A 73 -8.99 -2.92 -6.95
CA ILE A 73 -7.93 -2.24 -7.70
C ILE A 73 -7.46 -3.04 -8.92
N ALA A 74 -7.52 -4.37 -8.87
CA ALA A 74 -7.15 -5.26 -9.97
C ALA A 74 -7.69 -4.81 -11.35
N PRO A 75 -9.00 -4.60 -11.55
CA PRO A 75 -9.56 -4.16 -12.84
C PRO A 75 -9.08 -2.78 -13.30
N LEU A 76 -8.67 -1.91 -12.38
CA LEU A 76 -8.23 -0.55 -12.69
C LEU A 76 -6.77 -0.51 -13.17
N VAL A 77 -5.93 -1.43 -12.70
CA VAL A 77 -4.46 -1.31 -12.84
C VAL A 77 -3.82 -2.38 -13.68
N LEU A 78 -4.45 -3.56 -13.78
CA LEU A 78 -3.90 -4.71 -14.48
C LEU A 78 -4.15 -4.61 -16.00
N PRO A 79 -3.22 -5.15 -16.81
CA PRO A 79 -3.43 -5.22 -18.25
C PRO A 79 -4.60 -6.17 -18.60
N PRO A 80 -5.29 -5.96 -19.74
CA PRO A 80 -6.44 -6.79 -20.14
C PRO A 80 -6.15 -8.30 -20.19
N SER A 81 -4.91 -8.69 -20.53
CA SER A 81 -4.49 -10.09 -20.57
C SER A 81 -4.38 -10.75 -19.19
N GLU A 82 -4.15 -9.98 -18.12
CA GLU A 82 -4.22 -10.46 -16.74
C GLU A 82 -5.68 -10.55 -16.28
N LEU A 83 -6.49 -9.55 -16.63
CA LEU A 83 -7.92 -9.53 -16.29
C LEU A 83 -8.66 -10.73 -16.88
N LEU A 84 -8.37 -11.09 -18.13
CA LEU A 84 -8.94 -12.27 -18.76
C LEU A 84 -8.56 -13.55 -18.01
N ARG A 85 -7.28 -13.70 -17.63
CA ARG A 85 -6.81 -14.88 -16.87
C ARG A 85 -7.43 -14.96 -15.48
N TRP A 86 -7.60 -13.82 -14.82
CA TRP A 86 -8.27 -13.74 -13.54
C TRP A 86 -9.76 -14.10 -13.66
N ALA A 87 -10.47 -13.54 -14.63
CA ALA A 87 -11.87 -13.85 -14.89
C ALA A 87 -12.10 -15.34 -15.22
N LEU A 88 -11.25 -15.92 -16.07
CA LEU A 88 -11.28 -17.37 -16.36
C LEU A 88 -11.02 -18.20 -15.10
N GLY A 89 -10.07 -17.79 -14.26
CA GLY A 89 -9.82 -18.43 -12.97
C GLY A 89 -11.06 -18.45 -12.07
N CYS A 90 -11.75 -17.31 -11.96
CA CYS A 90 -13.00 -17.19 -11.21
C CYS A 90 -14.10 -18.13 -11.76
N ILE A 91 -14.30 -18.17 -13.08
CA ILE A 91 -15.28 -19.05 -13.73
C ILE A 91 -14.94 -20.52 -13.48
N MET A 92 -13.66 -20.88 -13.58
CA MET A 92 -13.18 -22.25 -13.40
C MET A 92 -13.04 -22.66 -11.92
N LYS A 93 -13.46 -21.82 -10.96
CA LYS A 93 -13.25 -22.00 -9.51
C LYS A 93 -11.79 -22.33 -9.14
N LYS A 94 -10.83 -21.84 -9.93
CA LYS A 94 -9.39 -21.97 -9.66
C LYS A 94 -8.92 -20.71 -8.95
N THR A 95 -8.17 -20.88 -7.87
CA THR A 95 -7.53 -19.77 -7.16
C THR A 95 -6.45 -19.15 -8.06
N TYR A 96 -6.82 -18.11 -8.80
CA TYR A 96 -5.88 -17.30 -9.58
C TYR A 96 -5.55 -16.01 -8.84
N THR A 97 -4.28 -15.84 -8.47
CA THR A 97 -3.76 -14.58 -7.92
C THR A 97 -3.22 -13.73 -9.06
N PRO A 98 -3.77 -12.52 -9.30
CA PRO A 98 -3.30 -11.64 -10.37
C PRO A 98 -1.85 -11.23 -10.18
N ASP A 99 -1.11 -11.15 -11.29
CA ASP A 99 0.28 -10.70 -11.24
C ASP A 99 0.40 -9.18 -11.31
N PHE A 100 0.37 -8.54 -10.14
CA PHE A 100 0.54 -7.09 -10.00
C PHE A 100 1.91 -6.58 -10.42
N ARG A 101 2.91 -7.45 -10.60
CA ARG A 101 4.25 -7.06 -11.09
C ARG A 101 4.22 -6.60 -12.54
N LYS A 102 3.15 -6.92 -13.28
CA LYS A 102 2.89 -6.42 -14.64
C LYS A 102 2.26 -5.03 -14.66
N ALA A 103 1.59 -4.64 -13.58
CA ALA A 103 1.00 -3.30 -13.44
C ALA A 103 1.98 -2.31 -12.79
N PHE A 104 2.76 -2.77 -11.82
CA PHE A 104 3.63 -1.92 -11.00
C PHE A 104 5.08 -2.39 -11.04
N LYS A 105 5.98 -1.42 -11.19
CA LYS A 105 7.42 -1.64 -11.11
C LYS A 105 7.90 -1.62 -9.66
N HIS A 106 7.35 -0.70 -8.87
CA HIS A 106 7.77 -0.45 -7.49
C HIS A 106 6.61 -0.64 -6.51
N PHE A 107 6.94 -1.11 -5.31
CA PHE A 107 5.99 -1.40 -4.25
C PHE A 107 6.45 -0.67 -2.99
N CYS A 108 5.55 0.11 -2.40
CA CYS A 108 5.74 0.73 -1.09
C CYS A 108 4.68 0.14 -0.16
N ILE A 109 5.08 -0.88 0.59
CA ILE A 109 4.26 -1.58 1.57
C ILE A 109 4.48 -0.96 2.95
N HIS A 110 3.62 -0.02 3.31
CA HIS A 110 3.53 0.39 4.69
C HIS A 110 2.68 -0.57 5.49
N ALA A 111 3.34 -1.21 6.44
CA ALA A 111 2.64 -1.92 7.49
C ALA A 111 3.25 -1.58 8.84
N GLY A 112 2.41 -1.58 9.88
CA GLY A 112 2.81 -1.22 11.23
C GLY A 112 3.94 -2.09 11.82
N GLY A 113 4.30 -3.21 11.17
CA GLY A 113 5.43 -4.04 11.54
C GLY A 113 5.90 -5.00 10.43
N ARG A 114 7.03 -5.66 10.69
CA ARG A 114 7.75 -6.54 9.75
C ARG A 114 6.90 -7.72 9.27
N ALA A 115 6.11 -8.35 10.15
CA ALA A 115 5.30 -9.52 9.83
C ALA A 115 4.34 -9.28 8.66
N VAL A 116 3.75 -8.09 8.62
CA VAL A 116 2.78 -7.73 7.58
C VAL A 116 3.47 -7.46 6.24
N ILE A 117 4.68 -6.86 6.25
CA ILE A 117 5.49 -6.72 5.03
C ILE A 117 5.83 -8.11 4.45
N GLU A 118 6.22 -9.06 5.30
CA GLU A 118 6.54 -10.42 4.88
C GLU A 118 5.31 -11.18 4.36
N GLU A 119 4.15 -11.03 5.01
CA GLU A 119 2.91 -11.65 4.56
C GLU A 119 2.47 -11.11 3.19
N LEU A 120 2.53 -9.78 3.00
CA LEU A 120 2.21 -9.11 1.75
C LEU A 120 3.17 -9.50 0.62
N SER A 121 4.46 -9.53 0.92
CA SER A 121 5.49 -10.00 -0.01
C SER A 121 5.19 -11.40 -0.53
N LYS A 122 4.85 -12.33 0.37
CA LYS A 122 4.49 -13.72 0.02
C LYS A 122 3.21 -13.78 -0.82
N LYS A 123 2.15 -13.08 -0.41
CA LYS A 123 0.86 -13.04 -1.14
C LYS A 123 0.99 -12.48 -2.55
N LEU A 124 1.77 -11.40 -2.71
CA LEU A 124 2.00 -10.75 -4.00
C LEU A 124 3.16 -11.36 -4.79
N LYS A 125 3.83 -12.40 -4.26
CA LYS A 125 4.98 -13.08 -4.88
C LYS A 125 6.06 -12.09 -5.33
N LEU A 126 6.36 -11.13 -4.45
CA LEU A 126 7.36 -10.09 -4.71
C LEU A 126 8.77 -10.62 -4.51
N MET A 127 9.70 -10.12 -5.32
CA MET A 127 11.12 -10.37 -5.14
C MET A 127 11.66 -9.48 -4.02
N GLU A 128 12.72 -9.94 -3.35
CA GLU A 128 13.35 -9.23 -2.24
C GLU A 128 13.69 -7.77 -2.57
N GLU A 129 14.23 -7.52 -3.77
CA GLU A 129 14.56 -6.16 -4.25
C GLU A 129 13.36 -5.20 -4.24
N ARG A 130 12.15 -5.70 -4.51
CA ARG A 130 10.92 -4.88 -4.52
C ARG A 130 10.37 -4.62 -3.13
N VAL A 131 10.74 -5.45 -2.16
CA VAL A 131 10.32 -5.37 -0.75
C VAL A 131 11.35 -4.62 0.10
N GLU A 132 12.59 -4.52 -0.41
CA GLU A 132 13.71 -3.81 0.20
C GLU A 132 13.34 -2.39 0.66
N PRO A 133 12.64 -1.53 -0.12
CA PRO A 133 12.31 -0.17 0.33
C PRO A 133 11.51 -0.16 1.63
N SER A 134 10.51 -1.04 1.74
CA SER A 134 9.66 -1.17 2.94
C SER A 134 10.42 -1.78 4.11
N ARG A 135 11.29 -2.78 3.88
CA ARG A 135 12.13 -3.36 4.94
C ARG A 135 13.16 -2.37 5.46
N MET A 136 13.86 -1.67 4.57
CA MET A 136 14.96 -0.79 4.94
C MET A 136 14.47 0.49 5.63
N THR A 137 13.33 1.03 5.19
CA THR A 137 12.72 2.17 5.87
C THR A 137 12.18 1.80 7.24
N LEU A 138 11.48 0.66 7.37
CA LEU A 138 11.04 0.16 8.68
C LEU A 138 12.23 -0.12 9.61
N HIS A 139 13.29 -0.75 9.11
CA HIS A 139 14.50 -1.02 9.89
C HIS A 139 15.20 0.25 10.37
N ARG A 140 15.31 1.27 9.50
CA ARG A 140 16.08 2.48 9.81
C ARG A 140 15.28 3.54 10.58
N LEU A 141 14.01 3.71 10.26
CA LEU A 141 13.17 4.81 10.76
C LEU A 141 12.04 4.33 11.68
N GLY A 142 11.82 3.02 11.78
CA GLY A 142 10.67 2.46 12.47
C GLY A 142 9.36 2.77 11.75
N ASN A 143 8.26 2.56 12.45
CA ASN A 143 6.94 2.92 11.98
C ASN A 143 6.72 4.45 12.15
N THR A 144 6.90 5.20 11.06
CA THR A 144 6.63 6.66 11.04
C THR A 144 5.16 6.99 10.75
N SER A 145 4.25 6.03 10.95
CA SER A 145 2.82 6.17 10.64
C SER A 145 2.61 6.57 9.18
N SER A 146 1.73 7.56 8.93
CA SER A 146 1.28 7.99 7.61
C SER A 146 2.41 8.43 6.66
N SER A 147 3.58 8.87 7.15
CA SER A 147 4.70 9.27 6.30
C SER A 147 5.50 8.10 5.73
N SER A 148 5.38 6.89 6.28
CA SER A 148 6.25 5.76 5.91
C SER A 148 6.23 5.38 4.42
N PRO A 149 5.06 5.25 3.73
CA PRO A 149 5.06 4.96 2.30
C PRO A 149 5.81 5.98 1.44
N TRP A 150 6.05 7.18 1.97
CA TRP A 150 6.79 8.22 1.28
C TRP A 150 8.28 8.13 1.53
N TYR A 151 8.71 7.78 2.74
CA TYR A 151 10.11 7.39 2.97
C TYR A 151 10.50 6.18 2.11
N GLU A 152 9.58 5.24 1.89
CA GLU A 152 9.77 4.10 0.99
C GLU A 152 9.95 4.55 -0.46
N LEU A 153 9.12 5.48 -0.93
CA LEU A 153 9.26 6.06 -2.26
C LEU A 153 10.59 6.82 -2.40
N SER A 154 10.95 7.66 -1.42
CA SER A 154 12.22 8.38 -1.40
C SER A 154 13.42 7.44 -1.34
N TYR A 155 13.30 6.27 -0.71
CA TYR A 155 14.34 5.23 -0.76
C TYR A 155 14.54 4.71 -2.19
N VAL A 156 13.45 4.42 -2.91
CA VAL A 156 13.51 3.99 -4.32
C VAL A 156 14.15 5.07 -5.20
N GLU A 157 13.79 6.33 -4.99
CA GLU A 157 14.38 7.48 -5.68
C GLU A 157 15.88 7.62 -5.39
N ALA A 158 16.28 7.59 -4.11
CA ALA A 158 17.66 7.75 -3.68
C ALA A 158 18.57 6.62 -4.18
N LYS A 159 18.02 5.43 -4.42
CA LYS A 159 18.71 4.31 -5.05
C LYS A 159 18.80 4.43 -6.59
N GLY A 160 18.23 5.47 -7.19
CA GLY A 160 18.21 5.66 -8.64
C GLY A 160 17.39 4.61 -9.39
N ARG A 161 16.48 3.90 -8.69
CA ARG A 161 15.68 2.81 -9.29
C ARG A 161 14.43 3.31 -9.98
N MET A 162 13.95 4.50 -9.62
CA MET A 162 12.78 5.13 -10.23
C MET A 162 13.12 5.68 -11.62
N LYS A 163 12.32 5.33 -12.64
CA LYS A 163 12.45 5.85 -14.00
C LYS A 163 11.13 6.46 -14.49
N LYS A 164 11.22 7.33 -15.50
CA LYS A 164 10.05 7.86 -16.21
C LYS A 164 9.13 6.73 -16.67
N GLY A 165 7.83 6.84 -16.40
CA GLY A 165 6.84 5.85 -16.80
C GLY A 165 6.73 4.64 -15.85
N ASP A 166 7.61 4.52 -14.85
CA ASP A 166 7.43 3.51 -13.81
C ASP A 166 6.16 3.79 -12.99
N ARG A 167 5.47 2.72 -12.63
CA ARG A 167 4.29 2.78 -11.74
C ARG A 167 4.65 2.27 -10.36
N VAL A 168 4.20 2.98 -9.34
CA VAL A 168 4.36 2.68 -7.91
C VAL A 168 3.01 2.34 -7.31
N TRP A 169 2.95 1.23 -6.59
CA TRP A 169 1.82 0.96 -5.72
C TRP A 169 2.18 1.22 -4.27
N LYS A 170 1.46 2.15 -3.64
CA LYS A 170 1.55 2.43 -2.20
C LYS A 170 0.40 1.75 -1.47
N ILE A 171 0.74 0.76 -0.68
CA ILE A 171 -0.18 0.00 0.15
C ILE A 171 0.00 0.50 1.58
N ARG A 172 -1.07 0.92 2.24
CA ARG A 172 -1.05 1.34 3.64
C ARG A 172 -2.20 0.68 4.39
N LEU A 173 -1.83 -0.05 5.43
CA LEU A 173 -2.78 -0.63 6.38
C LEU A 173 -2.86 0.29 7.61
N GLY A 174 -4.05 0.83 7.85
CA GLY A 174 -4.38 1.79 8.91
C GLY A 174 -5.88 2.07 8.91
N SER A 175 -6.34 3.26 9.34
CA SER A 175 -7.75 3.70 9.26
C SER A 175 -8.28 3.90 7.81
N GLY A 176 -7.59 3.31 6.83
CA GLY A 176 -7.94 3.18 5.43
C GLY A 176 -7.22 4.17 4.53
N LEU A 177 -6.30 3.69 3.68
CA LEU A 177 -6.04 4.23 2.33
C LEU A 177 -5.03 3.35 1.55
N GLU A 178 -5.35 2.93 0.32
CA GLU A 178 -4.36 2.43 -0.65
C GLU A 178 -4.31 3.37 -1.87
N VAL A 179 -3.11 3.64 -2.40
CA VAL A 179 -2.89 4.65 -3.46
C VAL A 179 -1.96 4.11 -4.55
N GLY A 180 -2.38 4.22 -5.81
CA GLY A 180 -1.53 3.99 -6.99
C GLY A 180 -1.00 5.31 -7.56
N LEU A 181 0.32 5.43 -7.68
CA LEU A 181 1.02 6.59 -8.26
C LEU A 181 1.80 6.18 -9.52
N ASN A 182 1.89 7.06 -10.51
CA ASN A 182 2.73 6.90 -11.69
C ASN A 182 3.86 7.96 -11.68
N ALA A 183 5.07 7.59 -12.08
CA ALA A 183 6.20 8.51 -12.24
C ALA A 183 6.12 9.23 -13.60
N THR A 184 6.15 10.57 -13.59
CA THR A 184 5.83 11.39 -14.79
C THR A 184 7.01 12.08 -15.47
N THR A 185 8.22 12.02 -14.92
CA THR A 185 9.38 12.75 -15.46
C THR A 185 10.48 11.87 -15.98
#